data_AF-A0A4U0ZQ14-F1
#
_entry.id   AF-A0A4U0ZQ14-F1
#
_cell.length_a   1.000
_cell.length_b   1.000
_cell.length_c   1.000
_cell.angle_alpha   90.00
_cell.angle_beta   90.00
_cell.angle_gamma   90.00
#
_symmetry.space_group_name_H-M   'P 1'
#
loop_
_entity.id
_entity.type
_entity.pdbx_description
1 polymer ?
#
loop_
_entity_poly.entity_id
_entity_poly.type
_entity_poly.pdbx_seq_one_letter_code
_entity_poly.pdbx_strand_id
1 'polypeptide(L)'
;MVRSIVDQDISGAENTEKKVIILLSDMVGYSQKTADMRPVEVRDFIVAYHKNLQEIINADSKIFQEIEPSAGDGALAVFEKQKREGKTELCDRAIRAAVNISIAVENQIIPQTRIGLFAGDIIEAQIGKRTMQFGSCFSVASRLEELCGYFGVSFLMDREVALWQKEEKEYLVSIGKITPKNITHPIHVFSIYKPGINQCPKDVDRELLSQFIEEKNRAVELFCGNRLQGIQPDYPTAREKLNKSQDLFIRMTGKKDVPTERLLEYIRQFSYPSEDFQAVGMKIRQTTSESLGIHLLHLSNELLKAMDVDCYQTLVVNTEWESLFKLVWKKKNEVIVKRNDPPDGIYYIDSGSVNALDREGNLITTLTAGNVFGEMAYFSDRRRRNATIIANTDVVLRRISGEEFEKLPVIKQIFQRIYSKRKKDSDV
;
A
#
# COMPACT_ATOMS: atom_id res chain seq x y z
N MET A 1 0.09 -34.49 6.95
CA MET A 1 -0.94 -34.79 7.96
C MET A 1 -2.37 -34.51 7.49
N VAL A 2 -2.66 -33.43 6.74
CA VAL A 2 -4.04 -33.13 6.28
C VAL A 2 -4.52 -34.02 5.11
N ARG A 3 -3.61 -34.55 4.27
CA ARG A 3 -3.99 -35.39 3.12
C ARG A 3 -4.57 -36.76 3.47
N SER A 4 -4.38 -37.29 4.68
CA SER A 4 -4.85 -38.64 5.05
C SER A 4 -6.29 -38.69 5.56
N ILE A 5 -6.97 -37.54 5.68
CA ILE A 5 -8.38 -37.47 6.12
C ILE A 5 -9.35 -37.44 4.92
N VAL A 6 -8.85 -37.18 3.71
CA VAL A 6 -9.68 -36.97 2.51
C VAL A 6 -10.15 -38.29 1.86
N ASP A 7 -9.54 -39.43 2.20
CA ASP A 7 -9.74 -40.73 1.52
C ASP A 7 -10.82 -41.63 2.14
N GLN A 8 -11.68 -41.15 3.03
CA GLN A 8 -12.82 -41.93 3.52
C GLN A 8 -14.16 -41.24 3.20
N ASP A 9 -14.90 -41.87 2.28
CA ASP A 9 -16.34 -41.71 2.00
C ASP A 9 -16.85 -40.31 1.64
N ILE A 10 -16.50 -39.83 0.44
CA ILE A 10 -17.31 -38.84 -0.30
C ILE A 10 -17.76 -39.46 -1.63
N SER A 11 -18.42 -40.62 -1.56
CA SER A 11 -19.05 -41.29 -2.71
C SER A 11 -20.52 -40.89 -2.80
N GLY A 12 -20.81 -39.66 -3.24
CA GLY A 12 -22.20 -39.27 -3.50
C GLY A 12 -22.52 -37.79 -3.73
N ALA A 13 -21.58 -36.86 -3.57
CA ALA A 13 -21.83 -35.46 -3.88
C ALA A 13 -21.64 -35.22 -5.39
N GLU A 14 -22.67 -34.70 -6.07
CA GLU A 14 -22.49 -34.05 -7.38
C GLU A 14 -21.54 -32.86 -7.17
N ASN A 15 -20.24 -33.08 -7.37
CA ASN A 15 -19.19 -32.05 -7.32
C ASN A 15 -19.35 -31.10 -8.52
N THR A 16 -20.39 -30.28 -8.51
CA THR A 16 -20.55 -29.19 -9.48
C THR A 16 -19.79 -27.98 -8.98
N GLU A 17 -18.63 -27.75 -9.58
CA GLU A 17 -17.85 -26.53 -9.38
C GLU A 17 -18.62 -25.34 -9.96
N LYS A 18 -18.91 -24.35 -9.12
CA LYS A 18 -19.66 -23.15 -9.50
C LYS A 18 -18.75 -21.92 -9.43
N LYS A 19 -18.80 -21.10 -10.48
CA LYS A 19 -18.21 -19.76 -10.46
C LYS A 19 -19.12 -18.78 -9.75
N VAL A 20 -18.59 -18.13 -8.73
CA VAL A 20 -19.31 -17.18 -7.88
C VAL A 20 -18.49 -15.93 -7.61
N ILE A 21 -19.16 -14.87 -7.16
CA ILE A 21 -18.51 -13.73 -6.53
C ILE A 21 -18.88 -13.75 -5.06
N ILE A 22 -17.88 -13.71 -4.19
CA ILE A 22 -18.06 -13.66 -2.75
C ILE A 22 -17.93 -12.21 -2.30
N LEU A 23 -18.91 -11.76 -1.55
CA LEU A 23 -18.89 -10.53 -0.77
C LEU A 23 -18.81 -10.93 0.69
N LEU A 24 -17.69 -10.60 1.33
CA LEU A 24 -17.54 -10.66 2.78
C LEU A 24 -17.50 -9.26 3.32
N SER A 25 -18.21 -9.02 4.41
CA SER A 25 -18.21 -7.73 5.10
C SER A 25 -18.03 -7.92 6.58
N ASP A 26 -17.44 -6.92 7.23
CA ASP A 26 -17.19 -6.91 8.67
C ASP A 26 -17.31 -5.50 9.24
N MET A 27 -17.80 -5.38 10.48
CA MET A 27 -18.04 -4.09 11.10
C MET A 27 -16.77 -3.52 11.74
N VAL A 28 -16.52 -2.23 11.52
CA VAL A 28 -15.39 -1.56 12.15
C VAL A 28 -15.71 -1.24 13.62
N GLY A 29 -14.89 -1.79 14.52
CA GLY A 29 -14.92 -1.46 15.95
C GLY A 29 -16.08 -2.09 16.70
N TYR A 30 -16.60 -3.23 16.23
CA TYR A 30 -17.69 -3.95 16.90
C TYR A 30 -17.45 -4.19 18.39
N SER A 31 -16.27 -4.69 18.77
CA SER A 31 -15.94 -4.96 20.18
C SER A 31 -15.98 -3.70 21.04
N GLN A 32 -15.63 -2.53 20.51
CA GLN A 32 -15.70 -1.26 21.24
C GLN A 32 -17.14 -0.77 21.35
N LYS A 33 -17.92 -0.90 20.26
CA LYS A 33 -19.33 -0.48 20.23
C LYS A 33 -20.20 -1.31 21.17
N THR A 34 -19.90 -2.61 21.30
CA THR A 34 -20.71 -3.55 22.11
C THR A 34 -20.19 -3.73 23.53
N ALA A 35 -19.04 -3.15 23.90
CA ALA A 35 -18.40 -3.35 25.20
C ALA A 35 -19.32 -2.99 26.39
N ASP A 36 -20.10 -1.92 26.26
CA ASP A 36 -20.98 -1.41 27.31
C ASP A 36 -22.44 -1.85 27.13
N MET A 37 -22.74 -2.67 26.12
CA MET A 37 -24.10 -3.12 25.80
C MET A 37 -24.46 -4.39 26.58
N ARG A 38 -25.71 -4.48 27.01
CA ARG A 38 -26.26 -5.74 27.56
C ARG A 38 -26.46 -6.74 26.41
N PRO A 39 -26.44 -8.06 26.68
CA PRO A 39 -26.62 -9.08 25.64
C PRO A 39 -27.88 -8.92 24.77
N VAL A 40 -28.97 -8.39 25.35
CA VAL A 40 -30.21 -8.09 24.61
C VAL A 40 -30.02 -6.94 23.61
N GLU A 41 -29.29 -5.90 24.00
CA GLU A 41 -28.99 -4.74 23.15
C GLU A 41 -28.04 -5.14 22.02
N VAL A 42 -27.05 -6.00 22.31
CA VAL A 42 -26.16 -6.58 21.28
C VAL A 42 -26.97 -7.39 20.26
N ARG A 43 -27.88 -8.26 20.71
CA ARG A 43 -28.76 -9.03 19.82
C ARG A 43 -29.58 -8.11 18.92
N ASP A 44 -30.28 -7.14 19.50
CA ASP A 44 -31.18 -6.25 18.75
C ASP A 44 -30.40 -5.40 17.74
N PHE A 45 -29.20 -4.96 18.11
CA PHE A 45 -28.28 -4.25 17.22
C PHE A 45 -27.82 -5.12 16.05
N ILE A 46 -27.37 -6.35 16.30
CA ILE A 46 -26.91 -7.28 15.24
C ILE A 46 -28.06 -7.63 14.29
N VAL A 47 -29.25 -7.91 14.83
CA VAL A 47 -30.43 -8.22 14.03
C VAL A 47 -30.82 -7.03 13.16
N ALA A 48 -30.83 -5.81 13.70
CA ALA A 48 -31.10 -4.59 12.94
C ALA A 48 -30.05 -4.34 11.85
N TYR A 49 -28.76 -4.53 12.17
CA TYR A 49 -27.67 -4.39 11.21
C TYR A 49 -27.81 -5.34 10.02
N HIS A 50 -28.01 -6.64 10.27
CA HIS A 50 -28.17 -7.63 9.19
C HIS A 50 -29.45 -7.41 8.39
N LYS A 51 -30.55 -6.99 9.04
CA LYS A 51 -31.78 -6.63 8.34
C LYS A 51 -31.56 -5.45 7.40
N ASN A 52 -30.90 -4.39 7.88
CA ASN A 52 -30.59 -3.22 7.05
C ASN A 52 -29.67 -3.60 5.89
N LEU A 53 -28.63 -4.44 6.11
CA LEU A 53 -27.78 -4.94 5.03
C LEU A 53 -28.59 -5.69 3.97
N GLN A 54 -29.49 -6.59 4.41
CA GLN A 54 -30.36 -7.35 3.51
C GLN A 54 -31.23 -6.42 2.65
N GLU A 55 -31.81 -5.38 3.26
CA GLU A 55 -32.60 -4.37 2.55
C GLU A 55 -31.75 -3.58 1.54
N ILE A 56 -30.54 -3.15 1.94
CA ILE A 56 -29.63 -2.33 1.10
C ILE A 56 -29.13 -3.11 -0.13
N ILE A 57 -28.73 -4.36 0.04
CA ILE A 57 -28.24 -5.19 -1.09
C ILE A 57 -29.38 -5.46 -2.09
N ASN A 58 -30.61 -5.60 -1.60
CA ASN A 58 -31.75 -5.97 -2.44
C ASN A 58 -32.57 -4.80 -2.97
N ALA A 59 -32.35 -3.57 -2.50
CA ALA A 59 -33.13 -2.39 -2.86
C ALA A 59 -33.30 -2.18 -4.38
N ASP A 60 -32.21 -2.35 -5.13
CA ASP A 60 -32.17 -2.14 -6.59
C ASP A 60 -31.92 -3.45 -7.37
N SER A 61 -31.99 -4.60 -6.69
CA SER A 61 -31.73 -5.90 -7.32
C SER A 61 -33.03 -6.53 -7.81
N LYS A 62 -33.05 -6.92 -9.08
CA LYS A 62 -34.14 -7.76 -9.64
C LYS A 62 -34.14 -9.18 -9.06
N ILE A 63 -33.03 -9.59 -8.47
CA ILE A 63 -32.80 -10.93 -7.94
C ILE A 63 -32.52 -10.79 -6.45
N PHE A 64 -33.32 -11.48 -5.63
CA PHE A 64 -33.06 -11.52 -4.20
C PHE A 64 -31.72 -12.22 -3.94
N GLN A 65 -30.80 -11.51 -3.30
CA GLN A 65 -29.51 -12.01 -2.86
C GLN A 65 -29.59 -12.23 -1.35
N GLU A 66 -29.42 -13.48 -0.93
CA GLU A 66 -29.33 -13.84 0.48
C GLU A 66 -27.98 -13.42 1.05
N ILE A 67 -28.02 -12.89 2.28
CA ILE A 67 -26.85 -12.57 3.09
C ILE A 67 -26.92 -13.42 4.35
N GLU A 68 -25.91 -14.25 4.54
CA GLU A 68 -25.76 -15.08 5.73
C GLU A 68 -24.91 -14.34 6.77
N PRO A 69 -25.38 -14.22 8.02
CA PRO A 69 -24.52 -13.79 9.12
C PRO A 69 -23.32 -14.72 9.27
N SER A 70 -22.12 -14.18 9.16
CA SER A 70 -20.90 -14.85 9.59
C SER A 70 -20.77 -14.70 11.11
N ALA A 71 -20.00 -15.56 11.77
CA ALA A 71 -19.90 -15.55 13.23
C ALA A 71 -19.54 -14.15 13.77
N GLY A 72 -20.44 -13.56 14.58
CA GLY A 72 -20.28 -12.22 15.15
C GLY A 72 -20.99 -11.13 14.34
N ASP A 73 -20.22 -10.17 13.84
CA ASP A 73 -20.63 -8.94 13.15
C ASP A 73 -20.36 -8.95 11.63
N GLY A 74 -19.73 -10.02 11.15
CA GLY A 74 -19.49 -10.24 9.74
C GLY A 74 -20.71 -10.75 8.98
N ALA A 75 -20.77 -10.47 7.69
CA ALA A 75 -21.81 -10.95 6.80
C ALA A 75 -21.24 -11.46 5.47
N LEU A 76 -21.81 -12.53 4.95
CA LEU A 76 -21.39 -13.23 3.73
C LEU A 76 -22.53 -13.22 2.71
N ALA A 77 -22.25 -12.82 1.47
CA ALA A 77 -23.15 -13.00 0.35
C ALA A 77 -22.41 -13.68 -0.82
N VAL A 78 -23.03 -14.72 -1.36
CA VAL A 78 -22.49 -15.49 -2.50
C VAL A 78 -23.35 -15.25 -3.73
N PHE A 79 -22.77 -14.55 -4.70
CA PHE A 79 -23.43 -14.21 -5.95
C PHE A 79 -23.17 -15.32 -6.96
N GLU A 80 -24.21 -16.10 -7.27
CA GLU A 80 -24.16 -17.13 -8.30
C GLU A 80 -24.63 -16.60 -9.66
N LYS A 81 -24.05 -17.13 -10.73
CA LYS A 81 -24.46 -16.84 -12.12
C LYS A 81 -25.82 -17.48 -12.42
N GLN A 82 -26.79 -16.67 -12.86
CA GLN A 82 -28.09 -17.18 -13.29
C GLN A 82 -28.07 -17.72 -14.73
N LYS A 83 -29.06 -18.58 -15.08
CA LYS A 83 -29.13 -19.27 -16.40
C LYS A 83 -29.07 -18.35 -17.64
N ARG A 84 -29.48 -17.08 -17.52
CA ARG A 84 -29.48 -16.07 -18.61
C ARG A 84 -28.52 -14.90 -18.38
N GLU A 85 -27.72 -14.97 -17.32
CA GLU A 85 -26.84 -13.89 -16.90
C GLU A 85 -25.45 -14.10 -17.48
N GLY A 86 -24.82 -13.06 -18.00
CA GLY A 86 -23.42 -13.07 -18.38
C GLY A 86 -22.51 -12.87 -17.17
N LYS A 87 -21.20 -12.84 -17.42
CA LYS A 87 -20.22 -12.57 -16.37
C LYS A 87 -20.25 -11.11 -15.91
N THR A 88 -20.56 -10.19 -16.83
CA THR A 88 -20.63 -8.76 -16.55
C THR A 88 -21.77 -8.43 -15.61
N GLU A 89 -22.98 -8.92 -15.86
CA GLU A 89 -24.13 -8.62 -15.01
C GLU A 89 -23.94 -9.16 -13.59
N LEU A 90 -23.29 -10.33 -13.45
CA LEU A 90 -22.92 -10.89 -12.15
C LEU A 90 -21.98 -9.95 -11.36
N CYS A 91 -20.95 -9.42 -12.03
CA CYS A 91 -20.01 -8.47 -11.42
C CYS A 91 -20.68 -7.14 -11.08
N ASP A 92 -21.56 -6.65 -11.96
CA ASP A 92 -22.32 -5.42 -11.73
C ASP A 92 -23.22 -5.56 -10.49
N ARG A 93 -23.91 -6.70 -10.30
CA ARG A 93 -24.71 -6.95 -9.09
C ARG A 93 -23.87 -6.93 -7.82
N ALA A 94 -22.73 -7.62 -7.80
CA ALA A 94 -21.88 -7.69 -6.62
C ALA A 94 -21.28 -6.33 -6.26
N ILE A 95 -20.85 -5.55 -7.26
CA ILE A 95 -20.31 -4.20 -7.07
C ILE A 95 -21.41 -3.25 -6.60
N ARG A 96 -22.60 -3.28 -7.20
CA ARG A 96 -23.72 -2.44 -6.78
C ARG A 96 -24.08 -2.66 -5.32
N ALA A 97 -24.07 -3.91 -4.87
CA ALA A 97 -24.26 -4.24 -3.46
C ALA A 97 -23.20 -3.56 -2.57
N ALA A 98 -21.91 -3.66 -2.91
CA ALA A 98 -20.83 -3.03 -2.14
C ALA A 98 -20.88 -1.49 -2.17
N VAL A 99 -21.25 -0.91 -3.31
CA VAL A 99 -21.46 0.54 -3.48
C VAL A 99 -22.62 1.01 -2.62
N ASN A 100 -23.76 0.32 -2.65
CA ASN A 100 -24.94 0.66 -1.85
C ASN A 100 -24.65 0.57 -0.34
N ILE A 101 -23.93 -0.46 0.10
CA ILE A 101 -23.46 -0.57 1.49
C ILE A 101 -22.57 0.62 1.84
N SER A 102 -21.60 0.96 0.99
CA SER A 102 -20.69 2.09 1.23
C SER A 102 -21.42 3.44 1.32
N ILE A 103 -22.44 3.67 0.49
CA ILE A 103 -23.28 4.87 0.55
C ILE A 103 -24.13 4.88 1.84
N ALA A 104 -24.64 3.72 2.26
CA ALA A 104 -25.41 3.59 3.51
C ALA A 104 -24.54 3.87 4.75
N VAL A 105 -23.26 3.46 4.73
CA VAL A 105 -22.26 3.81 5.74
C VAL A 105 -22.06 5.33 5.79
N GLU A 106 -21.85 5.97 4.64
CA GLU A 106 -21.65 7.43 4.57
C GLU A 106 -22.88 8.21 5.07
N ASN A 107 -24.08 7.71 4.76
CA ASN A 107 -25.34 8.28 5.25
C ASN A 107 -25.67 7.90 6.70
N GLN A 108 -24.78 7.20 7.40
CA GLN A 108 -24.96 6.75 8.80
C GLN A 108 -26.18 5.85 9.03
N ILE A 109 -26.68 5.20 7.98
CA ILE A 109 -27.78 4.23 8.05
C ILE A 109 -27.29 2.94 8.73
N ILE A 110 -26.04 2.56 8.43
CA ILE A 110 -25.34 1.45 9.05
C ILE A 110 -23.99 1.93 9.62
N PRO A 111 -23.45 1.23 10.62
CA PRO A 111 -22.09 1.47 11.11
C PRO A 111 -21.06 1.32 9.99
N GLN A 112 -19.86 1.86 10.22
CA GLN A 112 -18.71 1.64 9.34
C GLN A 112 -18.48 0.15 9.11
N THR A 113 -18.50 -0.26 7.85
CA THR A 113 -18.39 -1.66 7.41
C THR A 113 -17.38 -1.73 6.28
N ARG A 114 -16.46 -2.69 6.38
CA ARG A 114 -15.46 -2.99 5.33
C ARG A 114 -15.95 -4.16 4.49
N ILE A 115 -15.57 -4.20 3.22
CA ILE A 115 -16.07 -5.23 2.29
C ILE A 115 -14.93 -5.78 1.41
N GLY A 116 -14.80 -7.10 1.35
CA GLY A 116 -13.94 -7.82 0.43
C GLY A 116 -14.75 -8.54 -0.65
N LEU A 117 -14.46 -8.24 -1.91
CA LEU A 117 -15.06 -8.86 -3.08
C LEU A 117 -14.05 -9.74 -3.82
N PHE A 118 -14.40 -10.99 -4.08
CA PHE A 118 -13.53 -11.90 -4.82
C PHE A 118 -14.31 -12.84 -5.74
N ALA A 119 -13.92 -12.90 -7.02
CA ALA A 119 -14.42 -13.91 -7.95
C ALA A 119 -13.63 -15.22 -7.82
N GLY A 120 -14.32 -16.34 -7.68
CA GLY A 120 -13.68 -17.65 -7.56
C GLY A 120 -14.62 -18.82 -7.77
N ASP A 121 -14.07 -20.01 -7.62
CA ASP A 121 -14.77 -21.28 -7.77
C ASP A 121 -15.11 -21.86 -6.38
N ILE A 122 -16.35 -22.31 -6.20
CA ILE A 122 -16.82 -23.01 -5.00
C ILE A 122 -17.35 -24.39 -5.33
N ILE A 123 -17.29 -25.27 -4.34
CA ILE A 123 -17.92 -26.59 -4.36
C ILE A 123 -18.91 -26.67 -3.21
N GLU A 124 -20.09 -27.20 -3.50
CA GLU A 124 -21.10 -27.48 -2.49
C GLU A 124 -21.07 -28.95 -2.12
N ALA A 125 -21.03 -29.24 -0.82
CA ALA A 125 -21.14 -30.60 -0.31
C ALA A 125 -22.12 -30.65 0.85
N GLN A 126 -22.89 -31.73 0.92
CA GLN A 126 -23.84 -31.94 2.00
C GLN A 126 -23.14 -32.58 3.19
N ILE A 127 -23.08 -31.86 4.32
CA ILE A 127 -22.57 -32.38 5.59
C ILE A 127 -23.74 -32.51 6.55
N GLY A 128 -24.18 -33.76 6.77
CA GLY A 128 -25.38 -34.06 7.53
C GLY A 128 -26.63 -33.50 6.83
N LYS A 129 -27.36 -32.59 7.51
CA LYS A 129 -28.57 -31.94 6.96
C LYS A 129 -28.31 -30.58 6.33
N ARG A 130 -27.07 -30.10 6.33
CA ARG A 130 -26.71 -28.77 5.83
C ARG A 130 -25.86 -28.89 4.58
N THR A 131 -26.16 -28.08 3.58
CA THR A 131 -25.26 -27.84 2.46
C THR A 131 -24.19 -26.87 2.94
N MET A 132 -22.92 -27.23 2.74
CA MET A 132 -21.78 -26.37 3.05
C MET A 132 -21.04 -26.01 1.77
N GLN A 133 -20.58 -24.78 1.68
CA GLN A 133 -19.81 -24.26 0.56
C GLN A 133 -18.32 -24.26 0.92
N PHE A 134 -17.50 -24.77 0.02
CA PHE A 134 -16.06 -24.89 0.17
C PHE A 134 -15.36 -24.16 -0.96
N GLY A 135 -14.34 -23.37 -0.64
CA GLY A 135 -13.52 -22.68 -1.63
C GLY A 135 -12.43 -21.86 -0.97
N SER A 136 -11.27 -21.75 -1.61
CA SER A 136 -10.20 -20.85 -1.16
C SER A 136 -10.58 -19.37 -1.29
N CYS A 137 -11.55 -19.08 -2.16
CA CYS A 137 -12.11 -17.77 -2.43
C CYS A 137 -12.69 -17.06 -1.20
N PHE A 138 -13.27 -17.80 -0.23
CA PHE A 138 -13.75 -17.21 1.04
C PHE A 138 -12.59 -16.62 1.85
N SER A 139 -11.49 -17.36 1.99
CA SER A 139 -10.30 -16.89 2.69
C SER A 139 -9.67 -15.67 2.01
N VAL A 140 -9.71 -15.63 0.67
CA VAL A 140 -9.20 -14.48 -0.08
C VAL A 140 -10.11 -13.26 0.10
N ALA A 141 -11.43 -13.41 0.00
CA ALA A 141 -12.38 -12.33 0.23
C ALA A 141 -12.27 -11.76 1.66
N SER A 142 -12.15 -12.62 2.68
CA SER A 142 -11.89 -12.19 4.06
C SER A 142 -10.60 -11.38 4.17
N ARG A 143 -9.53 -11.81 3.47
CA ARG A 143 -8.28 -11.05 3.46
C ARG A 143 -8.41 -9.69 2.76
N LEU A 144 -9.20 -9.60 1.69
CA LEU A 144 -9.47 -8.33 1.02
C LEU A 144 -10.26 -7.38 1.94
N GLU A 145 -11.23 -7.89 2.70
CA GLU A 145 -11.92 -7.13 3.73
C GLU A 145 -10.93 -6.60 4.78
N GLU A 146 -10.07 -7.45 5.37
CA GLU A 146 -9.09 -7.02 6.37
C GLU A 146 -8.17 -5.91 5.84
N LEU A 147 -7.76 -6.03 4.57
CA LEU A 147 -6.89 -5.08 3.90
C LEU A 147 -7.55 -3.73 3.64
N CYS A 148 -8.88 -3.64 3.65
CA CYS A 148 -9.57 -2.36 3.59
C CYS A 148 -9.12 -1.45 4.74
N GLY A 149 -8.87 -2.01 5.93
CA GLY A 149 -8.33 -1.26 7.08
C GLY A 149 -6.90 -0.75 6.86
N TYR A 150 -6.04 -1.54 6.21
CA TYR A 150 -4.67 -1.13 5.89
C TYR A 150 -4.63 0.01 4.87
N PHE A 151 -5.50 -0.07 3.86
CA PHE A 151 -5.61 0.90 2.77
C PHE A 151 -6.58 2.05 3.08
N GLY A 152 -7.33 2.03 4.18
CA GLY A 152 -8.28 3.08 4.54
C GLY A 152 -9.42 3.26 3.53
N VAL A 153 -9.83 2.19 2.87
CA VAL A 153 -10.94 2.17 1.89
C VAL A 153 -12.13 1.39 2.43
N SER A 154 -13.30 1.61 1.86
CA SER A 154 -14.57 0.98 2.27
C SER A 154 -14.63 -0.46 1.75
N PHE A 155 -14.10 -0.70 0.54
CA PHE A 155 -14.07 -2.03 -0.04
C PHE A 155 -12.92 -2.24 -1.01
N LEU A 156 -12.51 -3.50 -1.14
CA LEU A 156 -11.51 -3.97 -2.11
C LEU A 156 -12.08 -5.12 -2.92
N MET A 157 -11.77 -5.12 -4.20
CA MET A 157 -12.13 -6.19 -5.12
C MET A 157 -10.93 -6.67 -5.93
N ASP A 158 -10.97 -7.91 -6.40
CA ASP A 158 -9.94 -8.43 -7.30
C ASP A 158 -10.13 -7.94 -8.75
N ARG A 159 -9.09 -8.17 -9.56
CA ARG A 159 -9.05 -7.77 -10.97
C ARG A 159 -10.22 -8.31 -11.79
N GLU A 160 -10.67 -9.53 -11.53
CA GLU A 160 -11.75 -10.14 -12.31
C GLU A 160 -13.06 -9.39 -12.09
N VAL A 161 -13.44 -9.14 -10.83
CA VAL A 161 -14.64 -8.35 -10.51
C VAL A 161 -14.51 -6.92 -11.08
N ALA A 162 -13.35 -6.29 -10.93
CA ALA A 162 -13.10 -4.92 -11.36
C ALA A 162 -13.19 -4.69 -12.87
N LEU A 163 -12.69 -5.63 -13.69
CA LEU A 163 -12.58 -5.44 -15.14
C LEU A 163 -13.79 -5.94 -15.93
N TRP A 164 -14.58 -6.87 -15.38
CA TRP A 164 -15.74 -7.43 -16.06
C TRP A 164 -17.03 -6.62 -15.88
N GLN A 165 -17.11 -5.80 -14.85
CA GLN A 165 -18.19 -4.84 -14.60
C GLN A 165 -18.19 -3.67 -15.60
N LYS A 166 -19.35 -3.03 -15.78
CA LYS A 166 -19.53 -1.87 -16.67
C LYS A 166 -20.06 -0.63 -15.96
N GLU A 167 -20.84 -0.78 -14.89
CA GLU A 167 -21.60 0.33 -14.28
C GLU A 167 -20.72 1.42 -13.65
N GLU A 168 -19.62 1.03 -13.00
CA GLU A 168 -18.78 1.91 -12.21
C GLU A 168 -17.36 2.03 -12.80
N LYS A 169 -17.23 1.82 -14.12
CA LYS A 169 -15.93 1.80 -14.80
C LYS A 169 -15.19 3.14 -14.75
N GLU A 170 -15.93 4.25 -14.77
CA GLU A 170 -15.34 5.60 -14.70
C GLU A 170 -14.76 5.94 -13.32
N TYR A 171 -15.25 5.28 -12.26
CA TYR A 171 -14.82 5.49 -10.88
C TYR A 171 -13.81 4.45 -10.39
N LEU A 172 -13.36 3.55 -11.27
CA LEU A 172 -12.51 2.43 -10.91
C LEU A 172 -11.08 2.91 -10.62
N VAL A 173 -10.60 2.62 -9.41
CA VAL A 173 -9.25 2.97 -8.95
C VAL A 173 -8.46 1.70 -8.64
N SER A 174 -7.32 1.55 -9.29
CA SER A 174 -6.31 0.56 -8.95
C SER A 174 -5.62 0.95 -7.65
N ILE A 175 -5.61 0.02 -6.70
CA ILE A 175 -4.98 0.22 -5.39
C ILE A 175 -3.56 -0.36 -5.39
N GLY A 176 -3.34 -1.45 -6.12
CA GLY A 176 -2.02 -2.04 -6.32
C GLY A 176 -2.03 -3.54 -6.49
N LYS A 177 -0.85 -4.09 -6.76
CA LYS A 177 -0.60 -5.54 -6.76
C LYS A 177 0.03 -5.92 -5.43
N ILE A 178 -0.64 -6.79 -4.69
CA ILE A 178 -0.27 -7.14 -3.32
C ILE A 178 -0.17 -8.65 -3.14
N THR A 179 0.72 -9.09 -2.26
CA THR A 179 0.73 -10.47 -1.75
C THR A 179 0.53 -10.41 -0.24
N PRO A 180 -0.66 -10.78 0.24
CA PRO A 180 -0.94 -10.85 1.67
C PRO A 180 -0.14 -11.98 2.35
N LYS A 181 0.10 -11.84 3.66
CA LYS A 181 0.76 -12.88 4.47
C LYS A 181 0.02 -14.22 4.32
N ASN A 182 0.78 -15.29 4.05
CA ASN A 182 0.32 -16.67 3.87
C ASN A 182 -0.46 -16.95 2.56
N ILE A 183 -0.52 -16.00 1.63
CA ILE A 183 -1.00 -16.25 0.27
C ILE A 183 0.22 -16.35 -0.65
N THR A 184 0.26 -17.38 -1.48
CA THR A 184 1.38 -17.64 -2.40
C THR A 184 1.26 -16.89 -3.72
N HIS A 185 0.05 -16.41 -4.05
CA HIS A 185 -0.25 -15.73 -5.29
C HIS A 185 -0.59 -14.25 -5.06
N PRO A 186 -0.04 -13.35 -5.88
CA PRO A 186 -0.40 -11.94 -5.81
C PRO A 186 -1.85 -11.71 -6.23
N ILE A 187 -2.45 -10.66 -5.69
CA ILE A 187 -3.77 -10.18 -6.07
C ILE A 187 -3.62 -8.72 -6.49
N HIS A 188 -4.14 -8.40 -7.67
CA HIS A 188 -4.28 -7.01 -8.09
C HIS A 188 -5.64 -6.52 -7.59
N VAL A 189 -5.60 -5.55 -6.68
CA VAL A 189 -6.77 -5.04 -5.99
C VAL A 189 -7.21 -3.67 -6.51
N PHE A 190 -8.52 -3.48 -6.49
CA PHE A 190 -9.21 -2.28 -6.98
C PHE A 190 -10.26 -1.83 -5.98
N SER A 191 -10.66 -0.56 -6.06
CA SER A 191 -11.78 0.03 -5.33
C SER A 191 -12.48 1.06 -6.21
N ILE A 192 -13.58 1.64 -5.74
CA ILE A 192 -14.37 2.65 -6.46
C ILE A 192 -14.34 3.98 -5.72
N TYR A 193 -13.98 5.05 -6.42
CA TYR A 193 -13.92 6.40 -5.86
C TYR A 193 -15.02 7.24 -6.50
N LYS A 194 -16.11 7.41 -5.78
CA LYS A 194 -17.34 8.07 -6.23
C LYS A 194 -17.74 9.13 -5.20
N PRO A 195 -18.46 10.20 -5.58
CA PRO A 195 -18.95 11.17 -4.60
C PRO A 195 -19.72 10.48 -3.46
N GLY A 196 -19.27 10.66 -2.21
CA GLY A 196 -19.80 10.00 -1.02
C GLY A 196 -19.22 8.61 -0.70
N ILE A 197 -18.17 8.16 -1.39
CA ILE A 197 -17.48 6.89 -1.13
C ILE A 197 -15.98 7.15 -0.99
N ASN A 198 -15.31 6.43 -0.10
CA ASN A 198 -13.85 6.48 0.07
C ASN A 198 -13.32 7.90 0.30
N GLN A 199 -13.96 8.63 1.21
CA GLN A 199 -13.58 10.00 1.62
C GLN A 199 -13.73 11.08 0.53
N CYS A 200 -14.35 10.76 -0.60
CA CYS A 200 -14.71 11.74 -1.62
C CYS A 200 -15.96 12.50 -1.18
N PRO A 201 -15.93 13.85 -1.05
CA PRO A 201 -17.11 14.65 -0.75
C PRO A 201 -18.23 14.44 -1.78
N LYS A 202 -19.49 14.68 -1.38
CA LYS A 202 -20.65 14.52 -2.29
C LYS A 202 -20.71 15.61 -3.37
N ASP A 203 -20.16 16.77 -3.08
CA ASP A 203 -20.07 17.96 -3.92
C ASP A 203 -18.75 18.04 -4.72
N VAL A 204 -18.02 16.93 -4.79
CA VAL A 204 -16.73 16.87 -5.46
C VAL A 204 -16.83 17.19 -6.95
N ASP A 205 -15.87 17.98 -7.45
CA ASP A 205 -15.72 18.25 -8.88
C ASP A 205 -15.39 16.95 -9.62
N ARG A 206 -16.30 16.57 -10.55
CA ARG A 206 -16.19 15.33 -11.32
C ARG A 206 -15.00 15.34 -12.27
N GLU A 207 -14.60 16.51 -12.79
CA GLU A 207 -13.45 16.60 -13.68
C GLU A 207 -12.15 16.37 -12.91
N LEU A 208 -12.02 17.00 -11.73
CA LEU A 208 -10.87 16.77 -10.84
C LEU A 208 -10.81 15.33 -10.34
N LEU A 209 -11.96 14.72 -10.00
CA LEU A 209 -12.02 13.31 -9.61
C LEU A 209 -11.55 12.40 -10.76
N SER A 210 -12.02 12.64 -11.99
CA SER A 210 -11.61 11.87 -13.16
C SER A 210 -10.10 11.98 -13.42
N GLN A 211 -9.54 13.19 -13.34
CA GLN A 211 -8.09 13.42 -13.46
C GLN A 211 -7.29 12.68 -12.37
N PHE A 212 -7.77 12.71 -11.13
CA PHE A 212 -7.16 11.97 -10.02
C PHE A 212 -7.13 10.46 -10.32
N ILE A 213 -8.26 9.90 -10.77
CA ILE A 213 -8.40 8.47 -11.06
C ILE A 213 -7.46 8.06 -12.20
N GLU A 214 -7.41 8.85 -13.28
CA GLU A 214 -6.52 8.59 -14.42
C GLU A 214 -5.04 8.61 -14.00
N GLU A 215 -4.62 9.67 -13.30
CA GLU A 215 -3.23 9.80 -12.83
C GLU A 215 -2.87 8.69 -11.83
N LYS A 216 -3.77 8.35 -10.91
CA LYS A 216 -3.56 7.26 -9.94
C LYS A 216 -3.42 5.92 -10.64
N ASN A 217 -4.34 5.57 -11.53
CA ASN A 217 -4.31 4.32 -12.26
C ASN A 217 -3.04 4.17 -13.09
N ARG A 218 -2.62 5.26 -13.76
CA ARG A 218 -1.36 5.26 -14.52
C ARG A 218 -0.14 5.11 -13.62
N ALA A 219 -0.14 5.76 -12.45
CA ALA A 219 0.94 5.64 -11.49
C ALA A 219 1.07 4.22 -10.94
N VAL A 220 -0.06 3.58 -10.61
CA VAL A 220 -0.09 2.20 -10.10
C VAL A 220 0.29 1.18 -11.18
N GLU A 221 -0.06 1.44 -12.44
CA GLU A 221 0.39 0.62 -13.56
C GLU A 221 1.91 0.66 -13.73
N LEU A 222 2.53 1.85 -13.64
CA LEU A 222 3.98 1.99 -13.65
C LEU A 222 4.62 1.39 -12.40
N PHE A 223 3.94 1.44 -11.25
CA PHE A 223 4.43 0.80 -10.04
C PHE A 223 4.44 -0.73 -10.17
N CYS A 224 3.32 -1.33 -10.63
CA CYS A 224 3.16 -2.78 -10.71
C CYS A 224 3.82 -3.42 -11.94
N GLY A 225 3.96 -2.66 -13.03
CA GLY A 225 4.23 -3.17 -14.37
C GLY A 225 3.00 -3.83 -15.03
N ASN A 226 3.02 -3.88 -16.36
CA ASN A 226 2.00 -4.54 -17.17
C ASN A 226 2.67 -5.38 -18.27
N ARG A 227 2.86 -6.67 -17.99
CA ARG A 227 3.54 -7.61 -18.89
C ARG A 227 2.85 -7.74 -20.24
N LEU A 228 1.52 -7.67 -20.28
CA LEU A 228 0.74 -7.78 -21.52
C LEU A 228 0.94 -6.58 -22.44
N GLN A 229 1.28 -5.41 -21.88
CA GLN A 229 1.56 -4.18 -22.62
C GLN A 229 3.06 -3.87 -22.71
N GLY A 230 3.93 -4.76 -22.24
CA GLY A 230 5.38 -4.56 -22.22
C GLY A 230 5.88 -3.49 -21.24
N ILE A 231 5.04 -3.03 -20.31
CA ILE A 231 5.39 -2.00 -19.33
C ILE A 231 6.14 -2.65 -18.18
N GLN A 232 7.38 -2.22 -17.96
CA GLN A 232 8.19 -2.62 -16.80
C GLN A 232 7.90 -1.71 -15.60
N PRO A 233 8.02 -2.21 -14.36
CA PRO A 233 7.91 -1.38 -13.17
C PRO A 233 8.97 -0.26 -13.16
N ASP A 234 8.51 0.99 -13.00
CA ASP A 234 9.34 2.19 -12.95
C ASP A 234 8.95 3.02 -11.72
N TYR A 235 9.64 2.76 -10.61
CA TYR A 235 9.40 3.43 -9.33
C TYR A 235 9.65 4.94 -9.35
N PRO A 236 10.72 5.47 -9.99
CA PRO A 236 10.90 6.90 -10.17
C PRO A 236 9.68 7.59 -10.79
N THR A 237 9.23 7.11 -11.94
CA THR A 237 8.11 7.73 -12.66
C THR A 237 6.78 7.49 -11.94
N ALA A 238 6.59 6.30 -11.36
CA ALA A 238 5.43 5.99 -10.54
C ALA A 238 5.34 6.93 -9.33
N ARG A 239 6.45 7.19 -8.62
CA ARG A 239 6.49 8.09 -7.47
C ARG A 239 6.10 9.51 -7.85
N GLU A 240 6.60 10.02 -8.98
CA GLU A 240 6.25 11.37 -9.45
C GLU A 240 4.74 11.49 -9.69
N LYS A 241 4.14 10.50 -10.37
CA LYS A 241 2.69 10.47 -10.63
C LYS A 241 1.86 10.23 -9.37
N LEU A 242 2.31 9.37 -8.46
CA LEU A 242 1.66 9.16 -7.16
C LEU A 242 1.63 10.46 -6.34
N ASN A 243 2.72 11.23 -6.31
CA ASN A 243 2.71 12.54 -5.65
C ASN A 243 1.73 13.53 -6.31
N LYS A 244 1.70 13.58 -7.65
CA LYS A 244 0.72 14.43 -8.37
C LYS A 244 -0.72 14.03 -8.06
N SER A 245 -1.00 12.73 -8.06
CA SER A 245 -2.31 12.18 -7.68
C SER A 245 -2.66 12.51 -6.22
N GLN A 246 -1.70 12.41 -5.31
CA GLN A 246 -1.88 12.79 -3.90
C GLN A 246 -2.25 14.27 -3.77
N ASP A 247 -1.56 15.16 -4.49
CA ASP A 247 -1.83 16.60 -4.47
C ASP A 247 -3.24 16.92 -5.01
N LEU A 248 -3.67 16.24 -6.07
CA LEU A 248 -5.04 16.35 -6.59
C LEU A 248 -6.07 15.92 -5.55
N PHE A 249 -5.85 14.79 -4.87
CA PHE A 249 -6.75 14.28 -3.84
C PHE A 249 -6.83 15.20 -2.62
N ILE A 250 -5.70 15.78 -2.20
CA ILE A 250 -5.67 16.75 -1.10
C ILE A 250 -6.42 18.03 -1.47
N ARG A 251 -6.24 18.55 -2.68
CA ARG A 251 -7.00 19.73 -3.15
C ARG A 251 -8.50 19.48 -3.16
N MET A 252 -8.90 18.25 -3.45
CA MET A 252 -10.29 17.82 -3.57
C MET A 252 -10.95 17.54 -2.21
N THR A 253 -10.24 16.93 -1.26
CA THR A 253 -10.83 16.40 -0.01
C THR A 253 -10.28 17.05 1.26
N GLY A 254 -9.17 17.79 1.17
CA GLY A 254 -8.39 18.28 2.31
C GLY A 254 -7.62 17.19 3.06
N LYS A 255 -7.74 15.92 2.66
CA LYS A 255 -7.11 14.75 3.30
C LYS A 255 -6.19 14.03 2.35
N LYS A 256 -5.33 13.18 2.91
CA LYS A 256 -4.43 12.31 2.15
C LYS A 256 -5.15 11.02 1.73
N ASP A 257 -4.96 10.61 0.48
CA ASP A 257 -5.33 9.27 0.01
C ASP A 257 -4.43 8.22 0.68
N VAL A 258 -5.01 7.41 1.56
CA VAL A 258 -4.26 6.40 2.32
C VAL A 258 -3.59 5.36 1.40
N PRO A 259 -4.25 4.83 0.36
CA PRO A 259 -3.61 3.89 -0.55
C PRO A 259 -2.36 4.45 -1.25
N THR A 260 -2.43 5.67 -1.75
CA THR A 260 -1.32 6.33 -2.43
C THR A 260 -0.18 6.58 -1.45
N GLU A 261 -0.46 6.99 -0.21
CA GLU A 261 0.57 7.11 0.83
C GLU A 261 1.24 5.76 1.12
N ARG A 262 0.49 4.65 1.19
CA ARG A 262 1.08 3.29 1.38
C ARG A 262 2.01 2.89 0.24
N LEU A 263 1.67 3.21 -1.01
CA LEU A 263 2.54 2.95 -2.15
C LEU A 263 3.79 3.83 -2.11
N LEU A 264 3.65 5.10 -1.74
CA LEU A 264 4.78 6.01 -1.56
C LEU A 264 5.70 5.55 -0.41
N GLU A 265 5.15 5.08 0.71
CA GLU A 265 5.89 4.44 1.81
C GLU A 265 6.68 3.23 1.31
N TYR A 266 6.04 2.36 0.52
CA TYR A 266 6.71 1.20 -0.04
C TYR A 266 7.86 1.58 -0.97
N ILE A 267 7.69 2.58 -1.86
CA ILE A 267 8.77 3.07 -2.72
C ILE A 267 9.88 3.74 -1.88
N ARG A 268 9.53 4.40 -0.77
CA ARG A 268 10.52 4.94 0.18
C ARG A 268 11.33 3.85 0.86
N GLN A 269 10.75 2.68 1.10
CA GLN A 269 11.43 1.55 1.73
C GLN A 269 12.23 0.73 0.69
N PHE A 270 11.67 0.54 -0.49
CA PHE A 270 12.24 -0.25 -1.59
C PHE A 270 12.47 0.68 -2.79
N SER A 271 13.66 1.25 -2.87
CA SER A 271 14.02 2.22 -3.91
C SER A 271 13.98 1.68 -5.35
N TYR A 272 13.95 0.36 -5.51
CA TYR A 272 13.76 -0.35 -6.78
C TYR A 272 12.86 -1.58 -6.61
N PRO A 273 12.13 -1.98 -7.66
CA PRO A 273 11.44 -3.26 -7.69
C PRO A 273 12.45 -4.39 -7.55
N SER A 274 12.20 -5.33 -6.63
CA SER A 274 12.96 -6.57 -6.57
C SER A 274 12.74 -7.40 -7.85
N GLU A 275 13.65 -8.33 -8.15
CA GLU A 275 13.53 -9.19 -9.34
C GLU A 275 12.20 -9.97 -9.36
N ASP A 276 11.71 -10.37 -8.19
CA ASP A 276 10.43 -11.05 -8.02
C ASP A 276 9.22 -10.10 -7.93
N PHE A 277 9.41 -8.78 -7.92
CA PHE A 277 8.33 -7.81 -7.69
C PHE A 277 7.24 -7.89 -8.76
N GLN A 278 7.61 -8.11 -10.02
CA GLN A 278 6.61 -8.31 -11.07
C GLN A 278 5.76 -9.56 -10.83
N ALA A 279 6.32 -10.60 -10.22
CA ALA A 279 5.59 -11.81 -9.90
C ALA A 279 4.76 -11.61 -8.63
N VAL A 280 5.33 -11.05 -7.56
CA VAL A 280 4.75 -11.07 -6.21
C VAL A 280 4.06 -9.75 -5.82
N GLY A 281 4.39 -8.64 -6.45
CA GLY A 281 3.92 -7.31 -6.05
C GLY A 281 4.35 -6.93 -4.63
N MET A 282 3.62 -6.00 -4.02
CA MET A 282 3.88 -5.50 -2.67
C MET A 282 3.57 -6.57 -1.62
N LYS A 283 4.59 -6.99 -0.87
CA LYS A 283 4.43 -7.94 0.25
C LYS A 283 3.91 -7.20 1.48
N ILE A 284 2.69 -7.48 1.91
CA ILE A 284 2.09 -6.84 3.09
C ILE A 284 2.47 -7.63 4.34
N ARG A 285 3.43 -7.12 5.10
CA ARG A 285 3.75 -7.60 6.45
C ARG A 285 2.95 -6.77 7.45
N GLN A 286 2.23 -7.42 8.38
CA GLN A 286 1.59 -6.72 9.50
C GLN A 286 2.68 -6.03 10.32
N THR A 287 2.86 -4.73 10.13
CA THR A 287 3.98 -3.97 10.68
C THR A 287 3.45 -2.72 11.38
N THR A 288 2.72 -2.92 12.48
CA THR A 288 2.43 -1.81 13.41
C THR A 288 3.63 -1.48 14.31
N SER A 289 4.63 -2.36 14.41
CA SER A 289 5.82 -2.19 15.28
C SER A 289 7.17 -2.26 14.53
N GLU A 290 7.23 -2.96 13.39
CA GLU A 290 8.49 -3.17 12.65
C GLU A 290 8.87 -2.05 11.68
N SER A 291 7.99 -1.06 11.44
CA SER A 291 8.34 0.01 10.48
C SER A 291 9.55 0.80 10.97
N LEU A 292 9.62 1.18 12.24
CA LEU A 292 10.73 1.93 12.85
C LEU A 292 12.06 1.15 12.82
N GLY A 293 12.03 -0.15 13.11
CA GLY A 293 13.21 -1.01 13.10
C GLY A 293 13.80 -1.17 11.70
N ILE A 294 12.95 -1.30 10.67
CA ILE A 294 13.39 -1.35 9.27
C ILE A 294 13.84 0.03 8.78
N HIS A 295 13.18 1.13 9.20
CA HIS A 295 13.60 2.49 8.85
C HIS A 295 14.99 2.85 9.41
N LEU A 296 15.30 2.42 10.64
CA LEU A 296 16.65 2.54 11.20
C LEU A 296 17.69 1.64 10.50
N LEU A 297 17.29 0.45 10.03
CA LEU A 297 18.18 -0.44 9.26
C LEU A 297 18.60 0.16 7.91
N HIS A 298 17.81 1.09 7.36
CA HIS A 298 18.16 1.84 6.15
C HIS A 298 19.02 3.07 6.41
N LEU A 299 19.34 3.40 7.68
CA LEU A 299 20.37 4.39 7.95
C LEU A 299 21.73 3.84 7.51
N SER A 300 22.58 4.75 7.05
CA SER A 300 23.94 4.40 6.63
C SER A 300 24.67 3.62 7.72
N ASN A 301 25.47 2.62 7.33
CA ASN A 301 26.33 1.91 8.27
C ASN A 301 27.26 2.88 9.03
N GLU A 302 27.58 4.04 8.44
CA GLU A 302 28.34 5.09 9.11
C GLU A 302 27.52 5.89 10.12
N LEU A 303 26.23 6.13 9.85
CA LEU A 303 25.30 6.75 10.78
C LEU A 303 25.11 5.84 12.00
N LEU A 304 24.80 4.56 11.79
CA LEU A 304 24.66 3.58 12.87
C LEU A 304 25.94 3.46 13.72
N LYS A 305 27.12 3.48 13.09
CA LYS A 305 28.41 3.45 13.80
C LYS A 305 28.72 4.74 14.59
N ALA A 306 28.11 5.87 14.22
CA ALA A 306 28.33 7.16 14.87
C ALA A 306 27.24 7.52 15.91
N MET A 307 26.16 6.74 15.98
CA MET A 307 25.07 6.90 16.93
C MET A 307 25.47 6.45 18.34
N ASP A 308 25.07 7.23 19.34
CA ASP A 308 25.03 6.82 20.75
C ASP A 308 23.58 6.48 21.18
N VAL A 309 23.42 6.06 22.44
CA VAL A 309 22.13 5.68 23.01
C VAL A 309 21.13 6.85 23.01
N ASP A 310 21.60 8.08 23.26
CA ASP A 310 20.76 9.27 23.32
C ASP A 310 20.27 9.71 21.92
N CYS A 311 21.13 9.60 20.90
CA CYS A 311 20.78 9.80 19.50
C CYS A 311 19.77 8.75 19.03
N TYR A 312 19.95 7.49 19.45
CA TYR A 312 19.02 6.41 19.13
C TYR A 312 17.63 6.71 19.68
N GLN A 313 17.51 7.03 20.97
CA GLN A 313 16.22 7.38 21.58
C GLN A 313 15.57 8.57 20.87
N THR A 314 16.35 9.60 20.53
CA THR A 314 15.78 10.80 19.88
C THR A 314 15.34 10.53 18.44
N LEU A 315 16.08 9.73 17.67
CA LEU A 315 15.72 9.35 16.30
C LEU A 315 14.58 8.33 16.21
N VAL A 316 14.40 7.52 17.27
CA VAL A 316 13.28 6.58 17.40
C VAL A 316 12.01 7.29 17.86
N VAL A 317 12.13 8.28 18.75
CA VAL A 317 10.97 9.02 19.29
C VAL A 317 10.48 10.08 18.31
N ASN A 318 11.37 10.73 17.55
CA ASN A 318 11.00 11.71 16.53
C ASN A 318 11.28 11.13 15.14
N THR A 319 10.24 10.92 14.32
CA THR A 319 10.32 10.43 12.93
C THR A 319 10.23 11.54 11.89
N GLU A 320 10.08 12.81 12.30
CA GLU A 320 9.92 13.95 11.39
C GLU A 320 11.11 14.09 10.43
N TRP A 321 12.31 13.64 10.87
CA TRP A 321 13.51 13.66 10.06
C TRP A 321 13.38 12.84 8.77
N GLU A 322 12.60 11.74 8.77
CA GLU A 322 12.47 10.87 7.59
C GLU A 322 11.83 11.61 6.42
N SER A 323 10.85 12.48 6.70
CA SER A 323 10.15 13.26 5.69
C SER A 323 11.05 14.29 4.98
N LEU A 324 12.18 14.65 5.61
CA LEU A 324 13.15 15.60 5.09
C LEU A 324 14.13 14.94 4.10
N PHE A 325 14.29 13.61 4.17
CA PHE A 325 15.12 12.86 3.24
C PHE A 325 14.36 12.58 1.93
N LYS A 326 14.73 13.30 0.87
CA LYS A 326 14.14 13.13 -0.46
C LYS A 326 14.95 12.12 -1.26
N LEU A 327 14.29 11.08 -1.79
CA LEU A 327 14.93 10.17 -2.74
C LEU A 327 15.24 10.88 -4.06
N VAL A 328 16.45 10.66 -4.56
CA VAL A 328 17.02 11.16 -5.82
C VAL A 328 17.62 9.99 -6.57
N TRP A 329 17.15 9.74 -7.79
CA TRP A 329 17.73 8.75 -8.70
C TRP A 329 18.72 9.43 -9.64
N LYS A 330 19.88 8.79 -9.85
CA LYS A 330 20.91 9.25 -10.78
C LYS A 330 21.38 8.07 -11.62
N LYS A 331 21.54 8.30 -12.92
CA LYS A 331 22.04 7.27 -13.84
C LYS A 331 23.56 7.16 -13.75
N LYS A 332 24.08 6.01 -14.17
CA LYS A 332 25.53 5.82 -14.34
C LYS A 332 26.15 6.97 -15.14
N ASN A 333 27.32 7.43 -14.68
CA ASN A 333 28.10 8.56 -15.19
C ASN A 333 27.51 9.96 -14.94
N GLU A 334 26.37 10.08 -14.25
CA GLU A 334 25.86 11.40 -13.87
C GLU A 334 26.68 12.04 -12.73
N VAL A 335 26.95 13.33 -12.87
CA VAL A 335 27.61 14.12 -11.83
C VAL A 335 26.57 14.51 -10.77
N ILE A 336 26.82 14.12 -9.53
CA ILE A 336 25.91 14.36 -8.40
C ILE A 336 26.28 15.67 -7.71
N VAL A 337 27.58 15.85 -7.44
CA VAL A 337 28.14 17.03 -6.77
C VAL A 337 29.44 17.39 -7.47
N LYS A 338 29.68 18.69 -7.71
CA LYS A 338 30.96 19.18 -8.23
C LYS A 338 31.79 19.80 -7.12
N ARG A 339 33.10 19.62 -7.24
CA ARG A 339 34.08 20.24 -6.33
C ARG A 339 33.99 21.76 -6.39
N ASN A 340 34.22 22.41 -5.24
CA ASN A 340 34.14 23.86 -5.00
C ASN A 340 32.75 24.49 -5.07
N ASP A 341 31.71 23.74 -5.44
CA ASP A 341 30.34 24.23 -5.36
C ASP A 341 29.94 24.50 -3.90
N PRO A 342 29.00 25.43 -3.68
CA PRO A 342 28.38 25.58 -2.37
C PRO A 342 27.63 24.30 -1.98
N PRO A 343 27.58 23.94 -0.68
CA PRO A 343 26.86 22.76 -0.24
C PRO A 343 25.35 22.96 -0.40
N ASP A 344 24.75 22.14 -1.26
CA ASP A 344 23.29 22.11 -1.51
C ASP A 344 22.56 21.02 -0.73
N GLY A 345 23.27 20.16 0.00
CA GLY A 345 22.70 19.12 0.85
C GLY A 345 23.69 18.05 1.29
N ILE A 346 23.22 17.11 2.10
CA ILE A 346 23.94 15.88 2.45
C ILE A 346 23.25 14.70 1.76
N TYR A 347 24.04 13.75 1.28
CA TYR A 347 23.55 12.60 0.53
C TYR A 347 23.92 11.30 1.24
N TYR A 348 22.94 10.42 1.30
CA TYR A 348 23.11 9.04 1.75
C TYR A 348 22.88 8.10 0.56
N ILE A 349 23.75 7.12 0.36
CA ILE A 349 23.62 6.12 -0.71
C ILE A 349 22.73 4.98 -0.22
N ASP A 350 21.51 4.92 -0.75
CA ASP A 350 20.54 3.87 -0.46
C ASP A 350 20.82 2.61 -1.30
N SER A 351 21.19 2.80 -2.58
CA SER A 351 21.58 1.72 -3.50
C SER A 351 22.57 2.20 -4.56
N GLY A 352 23.43 1.30 -5.03
CA GLY A 352 24.45 1.53 -6.05
C GLY A 352 25.80 2.00 -5.52
N SER A 353 26.64 2.56 -6.39
CA SER A 353 27.99 3.06 -6.06
C SER A 353 28.31 4.38 -6.74
N VAL A 354 29.10 5.21 -6.07
CA VAL A 354 29.60 6.50 -6.58
C VAL A 354 31.11 6.58 -6.42
N ASN A 355 31.76 7.28 -7.35
CA ASN A 355 33.19 7.55 -7.32
C ASN A 355 33.44 8.99 -6.89
N ALA A 356 34.31 9.17 -5.90
CA ALA A 356 34.80 10.48 -5.49
C ALA A 356 36.12 10.80 -6.20
N LEU A 357 36.15 11.91 -6.93
CA LEU A 357 37.30 12.36 -7.72
C LEU A 357 37.94 13.63 -7.12
N ASP A 358 39.27 13.71 -7.21
CA ASP A 358 40.07 14.84 -6.74
C ASP A 358 40.13 16.03 -7.74
N ARG A 359 41.15 16.89 -7.60
CA ARG A 359 41.35 18.05 -8.50
C ARG A 359 41.82 17.65 -9.90
N GLU A 360 42.55 16.55 -9.99
CA GLU A 360 43.23 16.06 -11.19
C GLU A 360 42.40 14.99 -11.92
N GLY A 361 41.26 14.60 -11.33
CA GLY A 361 40.36 13.57 -11.87
C GLY A 361 40.72 12.17 -11.38
N ASN A 362 41.65 12.04 -10.44
CA ASN A 362 42.03 10.77 -9.85
C ASN A 362 40.94 10.29 -8.88
N LEU A 363 40.73 8.97 -8.85
CA LEU A 363 39.80 8.33 -7.93
C LEU A 363 40.36 8.39 -6.51
N ILE A 364 39.68 9.14 -5.63
CA ILE A 364 39.97 9.16 -4.20
C ILE A 364 39.45 7.88 -3.56
N THR A 365 38.16 7.59 -3.79
CA THR A 365 37.49 6.42 -3.20
C THR A 365 36.19 6.10 -3.94
N THR A 366 35.74 4.86 -3.83
CA THR A 366 34.41 4.44 -4.26
C THR A 366 33.54 4.21 -3.04
N LEU A 367 32.43 4.94 -2.96
CA LEU A 367 31.44 4.82 -1.90
C LEU A 367 30.28 3.95 -2.40
N THR A 368 29.76 3.09 -1.53
CA THR A 368 28.68 2.14 -1.86
C THR A 368 27.47 2.37 -0.96
N ALA A 369 26.41 1.59 -1.18
CA ALA A 369 25.21 1.60 -0.33
C ALA A 369 25.60 1.52 1.16
N GLY A 370 25.00 2.40 1.98
CA GLY A 370 25.37 2.52 3.39
C GLY A 370 26.39 3.63 3.69
N ASN A 371 26.97 4.31 2.70
CA ASN A 371 27.86 5.45 2.91
C ASN A 371 27.16 6.81 2.81
N VAL A 372 27.75 7.80 3.47
CA VAL A 372 27.34 9.22 3.40
C VAL A 372 28.42 10.05 2.71
N PHE A 373 27.99 11.03 1.92
CA PHE A 373 28.88 12.06 1.38
C PHE A 373 28.24 13.46 1.37
N GLY A 374 29.12 14.46 1.27
CA GLY A 374 28.74 15.89 1.20
C GLY A 374 28.67 16.58 2.56
N GLU A 375 28.71 15.84 3.66
CA GLU A 375 28.73 16.33 5.03
C GLU A 375 29.95 17.20 5.33
N MET A 376 31.11 16.87 4.74
CA MET A 376 32.37 17.61 4.95
C MET A 376 32.28 19.09 4.56
N ALA A 377 31.41 19.42 3.60
CA ALA A 377 31.23 20.79 3.14
C ALA A 377 30.48 21.68 4.16
N TYR A 378 29.79 21.10 5.14
CA TYR A 378 29.12 21.87 6.20
C TYR A 378 30.02 22.16 7.41
N PHE A 379 31.05 21.34 7.64
CA PHE A 379 31.94 21.46 8.80
C PHE A 379 33.34 22.00 8.48
N SER A 380 33.64 22.23 7.20
CA SER A 380 34.90 22.84 6.77
C SER A 380 34.83 24.36 6.79
N ASP A 381 35.94 25.02 7.13
CA ASP A 381 36.05 26.48 7.25
C ASP A 381 35.62 27.24 5.97
N ARG A 382 35.81 26.62 4.81
CA ARG A 382 35.53 27.24 3.50
C ARG A 382 34.12 26.99 2.99
N ARG A 383 33.32 26.16 3.68
CA ARG A 383 31.97 25.71 3.27
C ARG A 383 31.84 25.40 1.77
N ARG A 384 32.73 24.55 1.24
CA ARG A 384 32.75 24.16 -0.18
C ARG A 384 32.90 22.65 -0.33
N ARG A 385 32.42 22.12 -1.45
CA ARG A 385 32.59 20.70 -1.79
C ARG A 385 34.07 20.35 -2.01
N ASN A 386 34.56 19.32 -1.33
CA ASN A 386 35.97 18.93 -1.37
C ASN A 386 36.35 18.07 -2.57
N ALA A 387 35.38 17.32 -3.12
CA ALA A 387 35.56 16.38 -4.22
C ALA A 387 34.38 16.44 -5.20
N THR A 388 34.60 15.94 -6.42
CA THR A 388 33.52 15.73 -7.41
C THR A 388 33.00 14.31 -7.25
N ILE A 389 31.69 14.13 -7.15
CA ILE A 389 31.05 12.82 -6.98
C ILE A 389 30.31 12.45 -8.26
N ILE A 390 30.63 11.30 -8.83
CA ILE A 390 30.03 10.77 -10.06
C ILE A 390 29.42 9.41 -9.79
N ALA A 391 28.23 9.15 -10.30
CA ALA A 391 27.57 7.85 -10.21
C ALA A 391 28.36 6.79 -11.01
N ASN A 392 28.81 5.73 -10.36
CA ASN A 392 29.54 4.63 -11.00
C ASN A 392 28.57 3.56 -11.56
N THR A 393 27.42 3.40 -10.90
CA THR A 393 26.26 2.63 -11.36
C THR A 393 25.04 3.54 -11.40
N ASP A 394 23.86 3.02 -11.76
CA ASP A 394 22.62 3.68 -11.35
C ASP A 394 22.57 3.70 -9.83
N VAL A 395 22.26 4.86 -9.25
CA VAL A 395 22.28 5.08 -7.80
C VAL A 395 21.01 5.73 -7.32
N VAL A 396 20.65 5.37 -6.08
CA VAL A 396 19.60 6.05 -5.33
C VAL A 396 20.19 6.69 -4.10
N LEU A 397 19.89 7.97 -3.96
CA LEU A 397 20.38 8.79 -2.89
C LEU A 397 19.21 9.30 -2.07
N ARG A 398 19.35 9.31 -0.75
CA ARG A 398 18.50 10.14 0.11
C ARG A 398 19.21 11.46 0.35
N ARG A 399 18.62 12.56 -0.10
CA ARG A 399 19.15 13.92 0.05
C ARG A 399 18.37 14.66 1.14
N ILE A 400 19.09 15.23 2.09
CA ILE A 400 18.57 16.26 3.00
C ILE A 400 19.13 17.61 2.56
N SER A 401 18.29 18.65 2.47
CA SER A 401 18.76 19.99 2.10
C SER A 401 19.57 20.63 3.24
N GLY A 402 20.40 21.63 2.91
CA GLY A 402 21.19 22.35 3.92
C GLY A 402 20.32 23.04 4.98
N GLU A 403 19.16 23.59 4.58
CA GLU A 403 18.24 24.27 5.49
C GLU A 403 17.56 23.30 6.46
N GLU A 404 17.13 22.14 5.96
CA GLU A 404 16.54 21.07 6.77
C GLU A 404 17.58 20.45 7.71
N PHE A 405 18.82 20.29 7.21
CA PHE A 405 19.93 19.77 8.00
C PHE A 405 20.28 20.67 9.20
N GLU A 406 20.30 21.99 9.04
CA GLU A 406 20.57 22.93 10.14
C GLU A 406 19.47 22.92 11.22
N LYS A 407 18.24 22.50 10.88
CA LYS A 407 17.12 22.38 11.82
C LYS A 407 17.18 21.13 12.68
N LEU A 408 18.09 20.18 12.40
CA LEU A 408 18.19 18.90 13.10
C LEU A 408 19.49 18.78 13.91
N PRO A 409 19.52 19.28 15.16
CA PRO A 409 20.75 19.31 15.97
C PRO A 409 21.32 17.90 16.25
N VAL A 410 20.47 16.89 16.41
CA VAL A 410 20.89 15.50 16.64
C VAL A 410 21.62 14.93 15.43
N ILE A 411 21.04 15.10 14.24
CA ILE A 411 21.66 14.65 12.99
C ILE A 411 22.97 15.38 12.72
N LYS A 412 23.03 16.68 13.07
CA LYS A 412 24.27 17.47 13.00
C LYS A 412 25.37 16.89 13.88
N GLN A 413 25.07 16.49 15.12
CA GLN A 413 26.05 15.83 16.00
C GLN A 413 26.58 14.52 15.42
N ILE A 414 25.70 13.69 14.84
CA ILE A 414 26.10 12.42 14.22
C ILE A 414 27.05 12.68 13.04
N PHE A 415 26.70 13.59 12.13
CA PHE A 415 27.58 13.91 11.00
C PHE A 415 28.87 14.64 11.42
N GLN A 416 28.87 15.41 12.51
CA GLN A 416 30.10 15.98 13.10
C GLN A 416 31.06 14.89 13.57
N ARG A 417 30.54 13.81 14.17
CA ARG A 417 31.36 12.66 14.57
C ARG A 417 31.95 11.94 13.35
N ILE A 418 31.15 11.75 12.30
CA ILE A 418 31.62 11.17 11.03
C ILE A 418 32.74 12.04 10.43
N TYR A 419 32.55 13.36 10.38
CA TYR A 419 33.56 14.32 9.92
C TYR A 419 34.85 14.23 10.74
N SER A 420 34.75 14.22 12.07
CA SER A 420 35.91 14.17 12.97
C SER A 420 36.72 12.88 12.80
N LYS A 421 36.05 11.77 12.52
CA LYS A 421 36.70 10.49 12.23
C LYS A 421 37.43 10.52 10.88
N ARG A 422 36.78 10.98 9.82
CA ARG A 422 37.37 11.09 8.47
C ARG A 422 38.54 12.06 8.41
N LYS A 423 38.51 13.14 9.20
CA LYS A 423 39.64 14.08 9.31
C LYS A 423 40.88 13.40 9.91
N LYS A 424 40.70 12.61 10.98
CA LYS A 424 41.79 11.83 11.59
C LYS A 424 42.38 10.81 10.61
N ASP A 425 41.55 10.16 9.80
CA ASP A 425 42.01 9.18 8.81
C ASP A 425 42.69 9.82 7.58
N SER A 426 42.54 11.14 7.38
CA SER A 426 43.16 11.89 6.27
C SER A 426 44.48 12.58 6.66
N ASP A 427 44.71 12.76 7.97
CA ASP A 427 45.92 13.37 8.56
C ASP A 427 46.98 12.30 8.95
N VAL A 428 46.73 11.02 8.65
CA VAL A 428 47.63 9.86 8.78
C VAL A 428 48.01 9.39 7.38
#